data_AF-A0A919FAM4-F1
#
_entry.id   AF-A0A919FAM4-F1
#
_cell.length_a   1.000
_cell.length_b   1.000
_cell.length_c   1.000
_cell.angle_alpha   90.00
_cell.angle_beta   90.00
_cell.angle_gamma   90.00
#
_symmetry.space_group_name_H-M   'P 1'
#
loop_
_entity.id
_entity.type
_entity.pdbx_description
1 polymer ?
#
loop_
_entity_poly.entity_id
_entity_poly.type
_entity_poly.pdbx_seq_one_letter_code
_entity_poly.pdbx_strand_id
1 'polypeptide(L)'
;MPLSPTAVAAARRAAVRALTAAALGAGVLAPATGAAAATPTGSLVLAGGAIAADNAQVYGAFVNLAGGASNARIGIITAASDVPANDPNASDPATCSNSVCNGAYYADLLRNTYHVADAQWIPIDLDHISNNAGSSVVNQINSLNGFFFGGGDQSRLVTTLLKSDNTDSPALAAIRARFNAGAVIMGTSAGTAIANGRDMVTGGESWDGLRYGSSTSISSSYPDDLSYRPEGGFNFFTSGLLDTHFAARGREGRITRLAADTGHTRAFGIDEDTALVVTNPGAANESDKVVGSHGVSVLDLRNATVGTSAGYWAVDNVRWSYLTSGDTYTPGTWTSTSAKPAYAPSGGTVGSRWTDVFSSPDSPTDHAYRMVTMATELVNAGRSTTQYGISYESGPTFEADLTKGTGYKAWKSGSAVSFANLTTHLYVY
;
A
#
# COMPACT_ATOMS: atom_id res chain seq x y z
N MET A 1 33.94 23.54 -24.78
CA MET A 1 35.05 23.85 -23.85
C MET A 1 35.49 25.30 -24.12
N PRO A 2 35.18 26.27 -23.26
CA PRO A 2 35.53 27.68 -23.45
C PRO A 2 36.91 28.02 -22.87
N LEU A 3 37.51 29.11 -23.35
CA LEU A 3 38.75 29.67 -22.80
C LEU A 3 38.44 30.64 -21.65
N SER A 4 39.23 30.57 -20.58
CA SER A 4 39.23 31.51 -19.46
C SER A 4 40.05 32.78 -19.79
N PRO A 5 39.83 33.87 -19.04
CA PRO A 5 40.98 34.49 -18.38
C PRO A 5 40.72 34.96 -16.93
N THR A 6 41.82 35.08 -16.19
CA THR A 6 41.93 35.43 -14.76
C THR A 6 42.32 36.89 -14.49
N ALA A 7 42.42 37.24 -13.19
CA ALA A 7 42.97 38.47 -12.59
C ALA A 7 41.93 39.60 -12.36
N VAL A 8 42.07 40.51 -11.38
CA VAL A 8 43.26 41.04 -10.67
C VAL A 8 42.95 41.27 -9.17
N ALA A 9 43.98 41.24 -8.30
CA ALA A 9 43.91 41.64 -6.89
C ALA A 9 44.51 43.04 -6.66
N ALA A 10 43.91 43.85 -5.77
CA ALA A 10 44.58 44.98 -5.11
C ALA A 10 43.82 45.45 -3.84
N ALA A 11 44.56 45.76 -2.77
CA ALA A 11 44.01 46.21 -1.49
C ALA A 11 44.24 47.71 -1.23
N ARG A 12 43.45 48.33 -0.34
CA ARG A 12 43.81 49.56 0.39
C ARG A 12 43.41 49.49 1.87
N ARG A 13 44.13 50.24 2.71
CA ARG A 13 44.18 50.12 4.19
C ARG A 13 43.57 51.33 4.92
N ALA A 14 43.09 51.06 6.14
CA ALA A 14 43.05 51.94 7.35
C ALA A 14 42.18 53.23 7.27
N ALA A 15 41.72 53.86 8.36
CA ALA A 15 41.89 53.68 9.82
C ALA A 15 40.51 53.93 10.54
N VAL A 16 40.26 54.09 11.85
CA VAL A 16 41.04 54.37 13.09
C VAL A 16 40.45 53.55 14.28
N ARG A 17 41.05 53.64 15.48
CA ARG A 17 40.63 53.05 16.78
C ARG A 17 39.57 53.87 17.53
N ALA A 18 38.80 53.22 18.43
CA ALA A 18 38.75 53.56 19.87
C ALA A 18 38.06 52.45 20.71
N LEU A 19 38.43 52.37 22.00
CA LEU A 19 38.02 51.35 22.98
C LEU A 19 36.60 51.60 23.53
N THR A 20 35.92 50.53 23.98
CA THR A 20 35.64 50.30 25.43
C THR A 20 34.97 48.94 25.67
N ALA A 21 35.26 48.32 26.81
CA ALA A 21 34.66 47.04 27.22
C ALA A 21 33.47 47.28 28.15
N ALA A 22 32.37 46.57 27.92
CA ALA A 22 31.25 46.45 28.85
C ALA A 22 30.84 44.98 28.95
N ALA A 23 31.01 44.39 30.13
CA ALA A 23 30.51 43.05 30.41
C ALA A 23 29.00 43.12 30.70
N LEU A 24 28.22 42.36 29.95
CA LEU A 24 26.81 42.08 30.26
C LEU A 24 26.63 40.56 30.29
N GLY A 25 25.98 40.08 31.35
CA GLY A 25 26.00 38.67 31.72
C GLY A 25 25.36 37.76 30.68
N ALA A 26 26.01 36.64 30.40
CA ALA A 26 25.42 35.54 29.67
C ALA A 26 24.30 34.90 30.52
N GLY A 27 23.07 35.39 30.35
CA GLY A 27 21.88 34.68 30.79
C GLY A 27 21.78 33.39 29.99
N VAL A 28 22.20 32.26 30.58
CA VAL A 28 22.04 30.94 29.99
C VAL A 28 20.55 30.57 30.07
N LEU A 29 19.79 31.02 29.07
CA LEU A 29 18.49 30.46 28.75
C LEU A 29 18.72 29.03 28.27
N ALA A 30 18.57 28.08 29.19
CA ALA A 30 18.48 26.68 28.83
C ALA A 30 17.36 26.51 27.79
N PRO A 31 17.58 25.78 26.68
CA PRO A 31 16.50 25.50 25.75
C PRO A 31 15.43 24.71 26.50
N ALA A 32 14.20 25.22 26.50
CA ALA A 32 13.08 24.53 27.12
C ALA A 32 12.90 23.16 26.44
N THR A 33 13.14 22.10 27.19
CA THR A 33 12.96 20.72 26.72
C THR A 33 11.47 20.42 26.57
N GLY A 34 10.90 20.80 25.43
CA GLY A 34 9.58 20.39 24.98
C GLY A 34 9.56 18.90 24.62
N ALA A 35 9.74 18.03 25.61
CA ALA A 35 9.75 16.59 25.43
C ALA A 35 8.32 16.05 25.24
N ALA A 36 7.94 15.93 23.98
CA ALA A 36 6.96 14.99 23.42
C ALA A 36 5.69 14.68 24.24
N ALA A 37 4.60 15.38 23.93
CA ALA A 37 3.29 14.75 23.88
C ALA A 37 3.11 14.11 22.50
N ALA A 38 3.54 12.85 22.34
CA ALA A 38 3.20 12.06 21.14
C ALA A 38 1.73 11.67 21.24
N THR A 39 0.88 12.33 20.46
CA THR A 39 -0.59 12.41 20.66
C THR A 39 -1.27 12.31 19.29
N PRO A 40 -2.40 11.58 19.20
CA PRO A 40 -2.47 10.31 18.48
C PRO A 40 -2.42 10.46 16.96
N THR A 41 -1.52 9.71 16.32
CA THR A 41 -1.67 9.39 14.88
C THR A 41 -2.89 8.50 14.69
N GLY A 42 -3.68 8.75 13.65
CA GLY A 42 -4.81 7.91 13.27
C GLY A 42 -4.40 6.48 12.87
N SER A 43 -5.38 5.62 12.67
CA SER A 43 -5.16 4.22 12.27
C SER A 43 -5.58 3.97 10.82
N LEU A 44 -5.04 2.93 10.19
CA LEU A 44 -5.39 2.54 8.82
C LEU A 44 -6.04 1.16 8.77
N VAL A 45 -6.98 0.99 7.85
CA VAL A 45 -7.49 -0.32 7.42
C VAL A 45 -7.28 -0.41 5.91
N LEU A 46 -6.16 -1.00 5.50
CA LEU A 46 -5.73 -1.10 4.12
C LEU A 46 -6.26 -2.40 3.53
N ALA A 47 -7.36 -2.38 2.78
CA ALA A 47 -7.96 -3.57 2.20
C ALA A 47 -7.57 -3.80 0.74
N GLY A 48 -7.38 -5.05 0.34
CA GLY A 48 -6.88 -5.41 -0.99
C GLY A 48 -7.90 -5.27 -2.12
N GLY A 49 -9.18 -5.05 -1.82
CA GLY A 49 -10.25 -4.98 -2.82
C GLY A 49 -11.26 -6.12 -2.68
N ALA A 50 -12.34 -6.06 -3.48
CA ALA A 50 -13.42 -7.05 -3.55
C ALA A 50 -13.91 -7.56 -2.16
N ILE A 51 -14.07 -6.64 -1.20
CA ILE A 51 -14.49 -6.97 0.16
C ILE A 51 -15.95 -7.40 0.16
N ALA A 52 -16.25 -8.60 0.66
CA ALA A 52 -17.60 -9.09 0.81
C ALA A 52 -18.38 -8.22 1.82
N ALA A 53 -19.65 -7.91 1.51
CA ALA A 53 -20.48 -7.01 2.32
C ALA A 53 -20.66 -7.48 3.77
N ASP A 54 -20.61 -8.79 4.00
CA ASP A 54 -20.73 -9.46 5.29
C ASP A 54 -19.37 -9.75 5.97
N ASN A 55 -18.24 -9.26 5.43
CA ASN A 55 -16.92 -9.39 6.04
C ASN A 55 -16.78 -8.53 7.32
N ALA A 56 -17.35 -9.07 8.40
CA ALA A 56 -17.34 -8.45 9.72
C ALA A 56 -15.93 -8.34 10.35
N GLN A 57 -14.92 -9.05 9.82
CA GLN A 57 -13.55 -8.87 10.30
C GLN A 57 -12.95 -7.55 9.80
N VAL A 58 -13.11 -7.26 8.51
CA VAL A 58 -12.56 -6.05 7.88
C VAL A 58 -13.36 -4.80 8.28
N TYR A 59 -14.68 -4.79 8.05
CA TYR A 59 -15.52 -3.65 8.40
C TYR A 59 -15.63 -3.46 9.93
N GLY A 60 -15.65 -4.55 10.71
CA GLY A 60 -15.63 -4.48 12.16
C GLY A 60 -14.35 -3.85 12.72
N ALA A 61 -13.17 -4.13 12.12
CA ALA A 61 -11.93 -3.46 12.49
C ALA A 61 -12.01 -1.94 12.24
N PHE A 62 -12.53 -1.52 11.09
CA PHE A 62 -12.72 -0.11 10.76
C PHE A 62 -13.67 0.59 11.72
N VAL A 63 -14.85 0.02 11.97
CA VAL A 63 -15.86 0.60 12.88
C VAL A 63 -15.36 0.66 14.32
N ASN A 64 -14.62 -0.33 14.79
CA ASN A 64 -14.00 -0.31 16.12
C ASN A 64 -12.95 0.81 16.24
N LEU A 65 -12.12 1.01 15.22
CA LEU A 65 -11.13 2.10 15.19
C LEU A 65 -11.77 3.49 15.05
N ALA A 66 -12.98 3.60 14.47
CA ALA A 66 -13.80 4.81 14.47
C ALA A 66 -14.51 5.09 15.83
N GLY A 67 -14.15 4.36 16.90
CA GLY A 67 -14.74 4.50 18.24
C GLY A 67 -15.93 3.56 18.53
N GLY A 68 -16.15 2.56 17.68
CA GLY A 68 -17.28 1.62 17.77
C GLY A 68 -18.57 2.18 17.16
N ALA A 69 -19.52 1.29 16.86
CA ALA A 69 -20.74 1.59 16.11
C ALA A 69 -21.46 2.88 16.58
N SER A 70 -21.72 3.03 17.89
CA SER A 70 -22.41 4.19 18.45
C SER A 70 -21.67 5.53 18.35
N ASN A 71 -20.37 5.55 18.01
CA ASN A 71 -19.57 6.76 17.86
C ASN A 71 -19.04 6.95 16.43
N ALA A 72 -19.03 5.91 15.60
CA ALA A 72 -18.51 5.92 14.24
C ALA A 72 -19.34 6.87 13.35
N ARG A 73 -18.68 7.90 12.83
CA ARG A 73 -19.22 8.90 11.90
C ARG A 73 -18.31 8.94 10.68
N ILE A 74 -18.75 8.30 9.60
CA ILE A 74 -17.90 7.97 8.47
C ILE A 74 -18.13 8.91 7.28
N GLY A 75 -17.07 9.40 6.66
CA GLY A 75 -17.10 9.99 5.33
C GLY A 75 -16.79 8.93 4.27
N ILE A 76 -17.62 8.83 3.22
CA ILE A 76 -17.43 7.92 2.10
C ILE A 76 -16.90 8.72 0.90
N ILE A 77 -15.68 8.40 0.45
CA ILE A 77 -14.99 9.02 -0.68
C ILE A 77 -14.88 7.98 -1.80
N THR A 78 -15.67 8.16 -2.85
CA THR A 78 -15.78 7.24 -4.00
C THR A 78 -15.32 7.87 -5.31
N ALA A 79 -14.52 8.94 -5.23
CA ALA A 79 -13.96 9.65 -6.38
C ALA A 79 -13.03 8.81 -7.28
N ALA A 80 -12.65 7.60 -6.86
CA ALA A 80 -11.97 6.61 -7.70
C ALA A 80 -12.90 5.96 -8.74
N SER A 81 -14.20 5.86 -8.46
CA SER A 81 -15.20 5.31 -9.37
C SER A 81 -15.44 6.23 -10.58
N ASP A 82 -16.27 5.83 -11.54
CA ASP A 82 -16.68 6.74 -12.61
C ASP A 82 -17.71 7.77 -12.14
N VAL A 83 -17.94 8.80 -12.95
CA VAL A 83 -18.93 9.84 -12.65
C VAL A 83 -20.30 9.48 -13.23
N PRO A 84 -21.41 10.00 -12.67
CA PRO A 84 -22.75 9.78 -13.21
C PRO A 84 -22.89 10.17 -14.70
N ALA A 85 -22.12 11.15 -15.19
CA ALA A 85 -22.11 11.56 -16.59
C ALA A 85 -21.62 10.47 -17.57
N ASN A 86 -20.81 9.51 -17.08
CA ASN A 86 -20.22 8.43 -17.89
C ASN A 86 -20.88 7.06 -17.65
N ASP A 87 -21.70 6.93 -16.60
CA ASP A 87 -22.35 5.67 -16.25
C ASP A 87 -23.67 5.50 -17.03
N PRO A 88 -23.78 4.54 -17.97
CA PRO A 88 -24.99 4.32 -18.76
C PRO A 88 -26.20 3.92 -17.91
N ASN A 89 -25.97 3.43 -16.68
CA ASN A 89 -26.99 3.00 -15.74
C ASN A 89 -27.23 4.04 -14.63
N ALA A 90 -26.69 5.26 -14.69
CA ALA A 90 -26.72 6.25 -13.60
C ALA A 90 -28.11 6.58 -13.02
N SER A 91 -29.19 6.27 -13.74
CA SER A 91 -30.59 6.47 -13.30
C SER A 91 -31.22 5.26 -12.60
N ASP A 92 -30.55 4.11 -12.54
CA ASP A 92 -31.03 2.88 -11.90
C ASP A 92 -30.18 2.55 -10.65
N PRO A 93 -30.70 2.78 -9.42
CA PRO A 93 -30.01 2.46 -8.18
C PRO A 93 -29.62 0.98 -7.99
N ALA A 94 -30.19 0.06 -8.78
CA ALA A 94 -29.85 -1.36 -8.70
C ALA A 94 -28.65 -1.76 -9.59
N THR A 95 -28.27 -0.94 -10.57
CA THR A 95 -27.24 -1.29 -11.58
C THR A 95 -26.22 -0.18 -11.88
N CYS A 96 -26.40 1.02 -11.34
CA CYS A 96 -25.40 2.10 -11.43
C CYS A 96 -24.11 1.76 -10.68
N SER A 97 -22.98 2.20 -11.23
CA SER A 97 -21.64 1.99 -10.65
C SER A 97 -20.77 3.23 -10.88
N ASN A 98 -21.12 4.28 -10.15
CA ASN A 98 -20.48 5.59 -10.19
C ASN A 98 -20.20 6.12 -8.77
N SER A 99 -19.50 7.26 -8.66
CA SER A 99 -19.14 7.94 -7.42
C SER A 99 -20.32 8.08 -6.45
N VAL A 100 -21.47 8.57 -6.93
CA VAL A 100 -22.68 8.80 -6.14
C VAL A 100 -23.30 7.48 -5.68
N CYS A 101 -23.51 6.53 -6.60
CA CYS A 101 -24.14 5.26 -6.29
C CYS A 101 -23.30 4.39 -5.35
N ASN A 102 -21.98 4.28 -5.61
CA ASN A 102 -21.06 3.56 -4.73
C ASN A 102 -20.97 4.27 -3.37
N GLY A 103 -21.08 5.60 -3.35
CA GLY A 103 -21.14 6.42 -2.14
C GLY A 103 -22.36 6.09 -1.27
N ALA A 104 -23.54 6.01 -1.88
CA ALA A 104 -24.78 5.60 -1.23
C ALA A 104 -24.71 4.14 -0.75
N TYR A 105 -24.24 3.21 -1.58
CA TYR A 105 -24.07 1.80 -1.23
C TYR A 105 -23.24 1.60 0.04
N TYR A 106 -22.04 2.21 0.12
CA TYR A 106 -21.19 2.05 1.30
C TYR A 106 -21.74 2.78 2.54
N ALA A 107 -22.44 3.90 2.36
CA ALA A 107 -23.14 4.60 3.44
C ALA A 107 -24.25 3.71 4.04
N ASP A 108 -25.06 3.09 3.20
CA ASP A 108 -26.15 2.21 3.62
C ASP A 108 -25.62 0.89 4.19
N LEU A 109 -24.55 0.30 3.62
CA LEU A 109 -23.88 -0.87 4.19
C LEU A 109 -23.43 -0.60 5.64
N LEU A 110 -22.73 0.52 5.87
CA LEU A 110 -22.20 0.84 7.19
C LEU A 110 -23.31 1.17 8.20
N ARG A 111 -24.40 1.82 7.79
CA ARG A 111 -25.56 2.10 8.67
C ARG A 111 -26.41 0.85 8.94
N ASN A 112 -26.74 0.09 7.90
CA ASN A 112 -27.76 -0.97 7.97
C ASN A 112 -27.18 -2.31 8.42
N THR A 113 -25.93 -2.62 8.09
CA THR A 113 -25.26 -3.88 8.47
C THR A 113 -24.30 -3.67 9.66
N TYR A 114 -23.58 -2.55 9.70
CA TYR A 114 -22.58 -2.29 10.76
C TYR A 114 -23.01 -1.26 11.82
N HIS A 115 -24.23 -0.73 11.69
CA HIS A 115 -24.91 0.12 12.67
C HIS A 115 -24.09 1.33 13.15
N VAL A 116 -23.27 1.91 12.27
CA VAL A 116 -22.53 3.14 12.58
C VAL A 116 -23.48 4.31 12.84
N ALA A 117 -23.11 5.20 13.76
CA ALA A 117 -23.92 6.36 14.13
C ALA A 117 -24.17 7.33 12.97
N ASP A 118 -23.25 7.42 12.02
CA ASP A 118 -23.48 8.06 10.72
C ASP A 118 -22.49 7.58 9.64
N ALA A 119 -22.90 7.63 8.36
CA ALA A 119 -22.04 7.38 7.21
C ALA A 119 -22.52 8.22 6.02
N GLN A 120 -21.76 9.23 5.59
CA GLN A 120 -22.19 10.18 4.58
C GLN A 120 -21.26 10.17 3.38
N TRP A 121 -21.82 10.20 2.16
CA TRP A 121 -21.02 10.48 0.97
C TRP A 121 -20.44 11.89 1.02
N ILE A 122 -19.16 12.00 0.68
CA ILE A 122 -18.44 13.25 0.50
C ILE A 122 -18.55 13.62 -0.99
N PRO A 123 -19.25 14.70 -1.37
CA PRO A 123 -19.61 14.96 -2.75
C PRO A 123 -18.45 15.56 -3.55
N ILE A 124 -17.40 14.79 -3.75
CA ILE A 124 -16.22 15.10 -4.55
C ILE A 124 -16.02 13.96 -5.55
N ASP A 125 -15.99 14.29 -6.83
CA ASP A 125 -15.66 13.41 -7.95
C ASP A 125 -15.16 14.27 -9.13
N LEU A 126 -14.98 13.68 -10.32
CA LEU A 126 -14.45 14.40 -11.49
C LEU A 126 -15.43 15.44 -12.06
N ASP A 127 -16.74 15.28 -11.86
CA ASP A 127 -17.76 16.26 -12.26
C ASP A 127 -17.77 17.45 -11.28
N HIS A 128 -17.40 17.22 -10.02
CA HIS A 128 -17.54 18.18 -8.92
C HIS A 128 -16.21 18.49 -8.19
N ILE A 129 -15.08 18.52 -8.88
CA ILE A 129 -13.74 18.72 -8.28
C ILE A 129 -13.70 19.96 -7.36
N SER A 130 -14.37 21.06 -7.73
CA SER A 130 -14.43 22.31 -6.95
C SER A 130 -15.01 22.14 -5.54
N ASN A 131 -15.78 21.09 -5.28
CA ASN A 131 -16.29 20.78 -3.94
C ASN A 131 -15.17 20.45 -2.95
N ASN A 132 -13.97 20.09 -3.40
CA ASN A 132 -12.80 19.89 -2.54
C ASN A 132 -12.33 21.17 -1.81
N ALA A 133 -12.81 22.34 -2.22
CA ALA A 133 -12.59 23.63 -1.57
C ALA A 133 -13.87 24.23 -0.96
N GLY A 134 -15.01 23.54 -1.09
CA GLY A 134 -16.30 23.99 -0.57
C GLY A 134 -16.37 23.95 0.95
N SER A 135 -16.72 25.07 1.59
CA SER A 135 -16.81 25.16 3.06
C SER A 135 -17.83 24.20 3.67
N SER A 136 -18.92 23.89 2.96
CA SER A 136 -19.90 22.87 3.35
C SER A 136 -19.27 21.48 3.46
N VAL A 137 -18.48 21.08 2.46
CA VAL A 137 -17.82 19.77 2.39
C VAL A 137 -16.67 19.67 3.40
N VAL A 138 -15.88 20.75 3.58
CA VAL A 138 -14.85 20.81 4.63
C VAL A 138 -15.48 20.72 6.03
N ASN A 139 -16.61 21.39 6.26
CA ASN A 139 -17.35 21.28 7.53
C ASN A 139 -17.93 19.88 7.75
N GLN A 140 -18.44 19.24 6.68
CA GLN A 140 -18.88 17.85 6.72
C GLN A 140 -17.73 16.93 7.16
N ILE A 141 -16.58 16.97 6.48
CA ILE A 141 -15.36 16.23 6.82
C ILE A 141 -14.94 16.44 8.27
N ASN A 142 -14.95 17.68 8.76
CA ASN A 142 -14.55 18.01 10.13
C ASN A 142 -15.46 17.39 11.22
N SER A 143 -16.70 17.03 10.87
CA SER A 143 -17.65 16.38 11.80
C SER A 143 -17.46 14.86 11.95
N LEU A 144 -16.59 14.25 11.12
CA LEU A 144 -16.42 12.81 10.98
C LEU A 144 -15.17 12.30 11.72
N ASN A 145 -15.13 11.01 12.04
CA ASN A 145 -14.01 10.34 12.73
C ASN A 145 -13.54 9.05 12.05
N GLY A 146 -14.13 8.69 10.90
CA GLY A 146 -13.58 7.71 9.98
C GLY A 146 -13.78 8.15 8.53
N PHE A 147 -12.87 7.74 7.65
CA PHE A 147 -12.95 8.02 6.21
C PHE A 147 -12.73 6.74 5.41
N PHE A 148 -13.65 6.40 4.53
CA PHE A 148 -13.60 5.24 3.65
C PHE A 148 -13.30 5.70 2.22
N PHE A 149 -12.20 5.24 1.65
CA PHE A 149 -11.82 5.45 0.26
C PHE A 149 -12.18 4.21 -0.57
N GLY A 150 -13.10 4.39 -1.50
CA GLY A 150 -13.59 3.35 -2.41
C GLY A 150 -12.61 2.94 -3.51
N GLY A 151 -12.94 1.86 -4.21
CA GLY A 151 -12.20 1.36 -5.37
C GLY A 151 -12.52 2.08 -6.69
N GLY A 152 -11.73 1.76 -7.72
CA GLY A 152 -11.78 2.37 -9.04
C GLY A 152 -10.36 2.69 -9.54
N ASP A 153 -10.12 3.91 -10.02
CA ASP A 153 -8.81 4.43 -10.43
C ASP A 153 -8.26 5.43 -9.41
N GLN A 154 -7.10 5.11 -8.83
CA GLN A 154 -6.38 5.94 -7.85
C GLN A 154 -5.89 7.28 -8.43
N SER A 155 -5.73 7.40 -9.76
CA SER A 155 -5.39 8.64 -10.45
C SER A 155 -6.53 9.66 -10.36
N ARG A 156 -7.78 9.21 -10.27
CA ARG A 156 -8.95 10.07 -10.05
C ARG A 156 -8.99 10.61 -8.62
N LEU A 157 -8.57 9.82 -7.63
CA LEU A 157 -8.36 10.28 -6.25
C LEU A 157 -7.26 11.35 -6.17
N VAL A 158 -6.12 11.14 -6.83
CA VAL A 158 -5.07 12.18 -6.98
C VAL A 158 -5.67 13.47 -7.57
N THR A 159 -6.35 13.36 -8.71
CA THR A 159 -6.91 14.50 -9.46
C THR A 159 -7.96 15.29 -8.69
N THR A 160 -8.76 14.61 -7.84
CA THR A 160 -9.87 15.23 -7.11
C THR A 160 -9.49 15.81 -5.75
N LEU A 161 -8.40 15.34 -5.13
CA LEU A 161 -8.04 15.69 -3.75
C LEU A 161 -6.67 16.35 -3.57
N LEU A 162 -5.79 16.33 -4.58
CA LEU A 162 -4.57 17.13 -4.63
C LEU A 162 -4.72 18.33 -5.58
N LYS A 163 -3.97 19.38 -5.30
CA LYS A 163 -3.78 20.51 -6.22
C LYS A 163 -2.70 20.16 -7.26
N SER A 164 -2.61 20.95 -8.33
CA SER A 164 -1.61 20.78 -9.39
C SER A 164 -0.14 20.92 -8.94
N ASP A 165 0.10 21.46 -7.74
CA ASP A 165 1.40 21.53 -7.07
C ASP A 165 1.68 20.30 -6.17
N ASN A 166 0.87 19.24 -6.29
CA ASN A 166 0.89 18.02 -5.48
C ASN A 166 0.67 18.24 -3.96
N THR A 167 0.17 19.40 -3.53
CA THR A 167 -0.22 19.63 -2.12
C THR A 167 -1.72 19.45 -1.91
N ASP A 168 -2.13 19.22 -0.66
CA ASP A 168 -3.52 18.94 -0.29
C ASP A 168 -4.52 20.01 -0.79
N SER A 169 -5.68 19.56 -1.29
CA SER A 169 -6.90 20.38 -1.33
C SER A 169 -7.40 20.68 0.10
N PRO A 170 -8.27 21.69 0.31
CA PRO A 170 -8.85 21.95 1.63
C PRO A 170 -9.57 20.73 2.24
N ALA A 171 -10.24 19.92 1.42
CA ALA A 171 -10.85 18.66 1.83
C ALA A 171 -9.82 17.63 2.30
N LEU A 172 -8.75 17.39 1.53
CA LEU A 172 -7.69 16.44 1.93
C LEU A 172 -6.93 16.92 3.17
N ALA A 173 -6.66 18.22 3.28
CA ALA A 173 -6.05 18.82 4.46
C ALA A 173 -6.92 18.65 5.71
N ALA A 174 -8.25 18.75 5.57
CA ALA A 174 -9.19 18.47 6.65
C ALA A 174 -9.20 16.96 7.03
N ILE A 175 -9.24 16.05 6.05
CA ILE A 175 -9.11 14.59 6.31
C ILE A 175 -7.80 14.29 7.05
N ARG A 176 -6.68 14.87 6.61
CA ARG A 176 -5.37 14.71 7.25
C ARG A 176 -5.34 15.30 8.67
N ALA A 177 -5.97 16.44 8.91
CA ALA A 177 -6.09 17.01 10.25
C ALA A 177 -6.94 16.12 11.19
N ARG A 178 -8.01 15.50 10.67
CA ARG A 178 -8.82 14.53 11.44
C ARG A 178 -8.05 13.23 11.71
N PHE A 179 -7.29 12.72 10.74
CA PHE A 179 -6.39 11.58 10.92
C PHE A 179 -5.32 11.85 11.99
N ASN A 180 -4.68 13.03 11.95
CA ASN A 180 -3.73 13.48 12.97
C ASN A 180 -4.38 13.79 14.34
N ALA A 181 -5.70 13.71 14.44
CA ALA A 181 -6.47 13.80 15.68
C ALA A 181 -7.04 12.43 16.11
N GLY A 182 -6.57 11.33 15.51
CA GLY A 182 -6.95 9.96 15.85
C GLY A 182 -8.06 9.34 14.99
N ALA A 183 -8.54 10.01 13.93
CA ALA A 183 -9.52 9.40 13.01
C ALA A 183 -8.92 8.21 12.24
N VAL A 184 -9.76 7.24 11.87
CA VAL A 184 -9.35 6.08 11.06
C VAL A 184 -9.53 6.34 9.56
N ILE A 185 -8.60 5.87 8.74
CA ILE A 185 -8.76 5.82 7.28
C ILE A 185 -8.84 4.36 6.84
N MET A 186 -9.90 4.01 6.13
CA MET A 186 -10.02 2.73 5.42
C MET A 186 -9.88 2.95 3.93
N GLY A 187 -9.15 2.06 3.27
CA GLY A 187 -9.03 2.01 1.82
C GLY A 187 -9.47 0.65 1.29
N THR A 188 -9.97 0.60 0.06
CA THR A 188 -10.15 -0.65 -0.68
C THR A 188 -9.69 -0.46 -2.12
N SER A 189 -8.89 -1.40 -2.65
CA SER A 189 -8.33 -1.30 -4.01
C SER A 189 -7.60 0.03 -4.22
N ALA A 190 -8.00 0.87 -5.19
CA ALA A 190 -7.49 2.24 -5.37
C ALA A 190 -7.45 3.08 -4.08
N GLY A 191 -8.43 2.94 -3.19
CA GLY A 191 -8.44 3.63 -1.89
C GLY A 191 -7.39 3.15 -0.89
N THR A 192 -6.82 1.95 -1.09
CA THR A 192 -5.62 1.47 -0.39
C THR A 192 -4.37 1.90 -1.12
N ALA A 193 -4.35 1.84 -2.46
CA ALA A 193 -3.21 2.29 -3.26
C ALA A 193 -2.88 3.77 -2.95
N ILE A 194 -3.89 4.63 -2.81
CA ILE A 194 -3.72 6.05 -2.48
C ILE A 194 -3.15 6.29 -1.07
N ALA A 195 -3.12 5.30 -0.17
CA ALA A 195 -2.48 5.46 1.13
C ALA A 195 -0.95 5.50 1.04
N ASN A 196 -0.36 5.01 -0.07
CA ASN A 196 1.08 5.00 -0.33
C ASN A 196 1.75 6.36 -0.06
N GLY A 197 2.99 6.29 0.42
CA GLY A 197 3.92 7.41 0.51
C GLY A 197 4.39 7.88 -0.86
N ARG A 198 5.59 7.47 -1.25
CA ARG A 198 6.15 7.64 -2.60
C ARG A 198 5.93 6.39 -3.46
N ASP A 199 6.13 6.53 -4.76
CA ASP A 199 6.17 5.43 -5.74
C ASP A 199 4.90 4.54 -5.84
N MET A 200 3.71 5.15 -5.79
CA MET A 200 2.43 4.44 -5.85
C MET A 200 2.21 3.79 -7.23
N VAL A 201 1.92 2.48 -7.26
CA VAL A 201 1.52 1.77 -8.49
C VAL A 201 0.29 2.43 -9.13
N THR A 202 0.38 2.74 -10.43
CA THR A 202 -0.75 3.22 -11.25
C THR A 202 -1.33 2.14 -12.15
N GLY A 203 -0.55 1.13 -12.55
CA GLY A 203 -1.03 0.02 -13.40
C GLY A 203 0.06 -0.99 -13.77
N GLY A 204 -0.31 -1.91 -14.66
CA GLY A 204 0.57 -2.89 -15.29
C GLY A 204 0.77 -4.19 -14.51
N GLU A 205 1.25 -5.24 -15.17
CA GLU A 205 1.25 -6.61 -14.64
C GLU A 205 2.66 -7.16 -14.36
N SER A 206 2.73 -8.30 -13.68
CA SER A 206 4.00 -8.87 -13.19
C SER A 206 4.98 -9.24 -14.31
N TRP A 207 4.50 -9.81 -15.41
CA TRP A 207 5.39 -10.21 -16.49
C TRP A 207 6.01 -9.00 -17.20
N ASP A 208 5.20 -8.02 -17.58
CA ASP A 208 5.64 -6.77 -18.23
C ASP A 208 6.55 -5.95 -17.32
N GLY A 209 6.24 -5.87 -16.02
CA GLY A 209 7.13 -5.26 -15.04
C GLY A 209 8.49 -5.96 -14.98
N LEU A 210 8.54 -7.28 -14.92
CA LEU A 210 9.81 -8.02 -14.93
C LEU A 210 10.57 -7.85 -16.27
N ARG A 211 9.87 -7.80 -17.39
CA ARG A 211 10.43 -7.69 -18.75
C ARG A 211 10.94 -6.30 -19.12
N TYR A 212 10.10 -5.27 -18.96
CA TYR A 212 10.35 -3.91 -19.43
C TYR A 212 10.76 -2.96 -18.29
N GLY A 213 10.31 -3.24 -17.06
CA GLY A 213 10.59 -2.43 -15.88
C GLY A 213 9.50 -1.43 -15.52
N SER A 214 9.74 -0.68 -14.45
CA SER A 214 8.79 0.34 -13.99
C SER A 214 8.94 1.66 -14.75
N SER A 215 7.79 2.24 -15.13
CA SER A 215 7.67 3.49 -15.87
C SER A 215 6.92 4.56 -15.06
N THR A 216 7.32 5.83 -15.17
CA THR A 216 6.56 6.96 -14.62
C THR A 216 5.46 7.46 -15.56
N SER A 217 5.17 6.73 -16.64
CA SER A 217 4.24 7.11 -17.70
C SER A 217 3.37 5.93 -18.10
N ILE A 218 2.06 6.16 -18.20
CA ILE A 218 1.09 5.18 -18.68
C ILE A 218 1.07 5.22 -20.20
N SER A 219 1.25 4.08 -20.86
CA SER A 219 1.18 3.94 -22.31
C SER A 219 -0.20 3.43 -22.73
N SER A 220 -0.91 4.15 -23.59
CA SER A 220 -2.15 3.63 -24.20
C SER A 220 -1.90 2.50 -25.19
N SER A 221 -0.66 2.29 -25.63
CA SER A 221 -0.25 1.20 -26.52
C SER A 221 0.26 -0.04 -25.76
N TYR A 222 0.61 0.14 -24.48
CA TYR A 222 1.11 -0.89 -23.57
C TYR A 222 0.46 -0.67 -22.19
N PRO A 223 -0.85 -0.92 -22.05
CA PRO A 223 -1.59 -0.63 -20.82
C PRO A 223 -1.14 -1.52 -19.64
N ASP A 224 -0.54 -2.67 -19.96
CA ASP A 224 -0.05 -3.67 -19.03
C ASP A 224 1.41 -3.41 -18.58
N ASP A 225 2.08 -2.39 -19.12
CA ASP A 225 3.40 -1.95 -18.63
C ASP A 225 3.28 -1.44 -17.18
N LEU A 226 4.17 -1.93 -16.31
CA LEU A 226 4.25 -1.52 -14.91
C LEU A 226 4.47 0.00 -14.81
N SER A 227 3.45 0.71 -14.33
CA SER A 227 3.48 2.16 -14.17
C SER A 227 3.30 2.58 -12.73
N TYR A 228 3.92 3.71 -12.35
CA TYR A 228 3.81 4.28 -11.01
C TYR A 228 3.88 5.82 -11.02
N ARG A 229 3.36 6.43 -9.95
CA ARG A 229 3.49 7.86 -9.64
C ARG A 229 4.61 8.05 -8.61
N PRO A 230 5.74 8.72 -8.93
CA PRO A 230 6.85 8.93 -8.00
C PRO A 230 6.46 9.67 -6.71
N GLU A 231 5.59 10.68 -6.80
CA GLU A 231 5.04 11.41 -5.65
C GLU A 231 4.01 10.59 -4.86
N GLY A 232 3.74 9.37 -5.31
CA GLY A 232 2.93 8.34 -4.67
C GLY A 232 1.47 8.70 -4.47
N GLY A 233 0.99 8.67 -3.23
CA GLY A 233 -0.42 8.84 -2.90
C GLY A 233 -0.67 10.07 -2.02
N PHE A 234 -1.43 9.87 -0.95
CA PHE A 234 -1.69 10.85 0.10
C PHE A 234 -0.75 10.69 1.30
N ASN A 235 0.21 9.77 1.27
CA ASN A 235 1.25 9.59 2.28
C ASN A 235 0.69 9.37 3.70
N PHE A 236 -0.29 8.46 3.81
CA PHE A 236 -0.82 7.99 5.09
C PHE A 236 -0.05 6.76 5.60
N PHE A 237 0.46 5.93 4.70
CA PHE A 237 1.31 4.77 4.98
C PHE A 237 2.71 4.97 4.42
N THR A 238 3.73 4.79 5.26
CA THR A 238 5.15 5.02 4.90
C THR A 238 6.09 3.86 5.25
N SER A 239 5.57 2.79 5.84
CA SER A 239 6.36 1.61 6.25
C SER A 239 6.79 0.71 5.08
N GLY A 240 6.30 0.97 3.87
CA GLY A 240 6.70 0.29 2.65
C GLY A 240 5.78 0.65 1.48
N LEU A 241 6.05 0.04 0.34
CA LEU A 241 5.22 0.14 -0.85
C LEU A 241 3.97 -0.76 -0.72
N LEU A 242 2.78 -0.30 -1.13
CA LEU A 242 1.52 -1.05 -1.08
C LEU A 242 1.03 -1.47 -2.46
N ASP A 243 0.50 -2.69 -2.55
CA ASP A 243 -0.26 -3.20 -3.68
C ASP A 243 -1.56 -3.94 -3.25
N THR A 244 -2.49 -4.09 -4.18
CA THR A 244 -3.87 -4.55 -3.97
C THR A 244 -4.32 -5.56 -5.03
N HIS A 245 -5.38 -6.31 -4.72
CA HIS A 245 -5.85 -7.49 -5.47
C HIS A 245 -4.72 -8.50 -5.69
N PHE A 246 -3.87 -8.67 -4.68
CA PHE A 246 -2.45 -8.96 -4.89
C PHE A 246 -2.15 -10.34 -5.48
N ALA A 247 -2.28 -11.41 -4.70
CA ALA A 247 -2.04 -12.76 -5.21
C ALA A 247 -3.15 -13.22 -6.16
N ALA A 248 -4.37 -12.66 -6.02
CA ALA A 248 -5.48 -12.90 -6.95
C ALA A 248 -5.11 -12.60 -8.42
N ARG A 249 -4.23 -11.61 -8.63
CA ARG A 249 -3.74 -11.16 -9.94
C ARG A 249 -2.22 -11.34 -10.09
N GLY A 250 -1.63 -12.21 -9.28
CA GLY A 250 -0.21 -12.59 -9.34
C GLY A 250 0.79 -11.43 -9.30
N ARG A 251 0.51 -10.40 -8.49
CA ARG A 251 1.24 -9.11 -8.45
C ARG A 251 2.57 -9.16 -7.69
N GLU A 252 3.01 -10.34 -7.27
CA GLU A 252 4.30 -10.58 -6.63
C GLU A 252 5.48 -10.07 -7.47
N GLY A 253 5.47 -10.33 -8.78
CA GLY A 253 6.53 -9.88 -9.70
C GLY A 253 6.59 -8.36 -9.81
N ARG A 254 5.46 -7.71 -10.11
CA ARG A 254 5.42 -6.25 -10.33
C ARG A 254 5.83 -5.45 -9.10
N ILE A 255 5.38 -5.84 -7.90
CA ILE A 255 5.71 -5.08 -6.70
C ILE A 255 7.17 -5.29 -6.26
N THR A 256 7.70 -6.50 -6.48
CA THR A 256 9.13 -6.79 -6.27
C THR A 256 9.98 -5.95 -7.21
N ARG A 257 9.58 -5.86 -8.48
CA ARG A 257 10.26 -5.04 -9.48
C ARG A 257 10.24 -3.56 -9.12
N LEU A 258 9.06 -2.99 -8.83
CA LEU A 258 8.95 -1.56 -8.50
C LEU A 258 9.75 -1.23 -7.23
N ALA A 259 9.68 -2.07 -6.20
CA ALA A 259 10.44 -1.88 -4.97
C ALA A 259 11.96 -1.90 -5.22
N ALA A 260 12.44 -2.78 -6.10
CA ALA A 260 13.85 -2.80 -6.51
C ALA A 260 14.27 -1.57 -7.32
N ASP A 261 13.48 -1.18 -8.34
CA ASP A 261 13.76 -0.03 -9.21
C ASP A 261 13.77 1.31 -8.43
N THR A 262 12.98 1.43 -7.36
CA THR A 262 12.80 2.67 -6.56
C THR A 262 13.44 2.61 -5.15
N GLY A 263 14.20 1.56 -4.86
CA GLY A 263 14.95 1.42 -3.61
C GLY A 263 14.10 1.27 -2.35
N HIS A 264 12.89 0.71 -2.45
CA HIS A 264 12.13 0.30 -1.27
C HIS A 264 12.65 -1.03 -0.73
N THR A 265 13.05 -1.02 0.55
CA THR A 265 13.44 -2.25 1.26
C THR A 265 12.26 -3.13 1.66
N ARG A 266 11.02 -2.64 1.53
CA ARG A 266 9.79 -3.36 1.92
C ARG A 266 8.64 -3.06 0.98
N ALA A 267 7.93 -4.11 0.58
CA ALA A 267 6.61 -4.01 -0.05
C ALA A 267 5.57 -4.87 0.69
N PHE A 268 4.31 -4.49 0.58
CA PHE A 268 3.14 -5.20 1.10
C PHE A 268 2.16 -5.42 -0.04
N GLY A 269 1.75 -6.67 -0.24
CA GLY A 269 0.69 -7.05 -1.17
C GLY A 269 -0.52 -7.53 -0.40
N ILE A 270 -1.67 -6.87 -0.58
CA ILE A 270 -2.90 -7.17 0.17
C ILE A 270 -3.89 -7.88 -0.74
N ASP A 271 -4.28 -9.10 -0.35
CA ASP A 271 -5.20 -9.93 -1.11
C ASP A 271 -6.65 -9.43 -1.04
N GLU A 272 -7.49 -9.93 -1.95
CA GLU A 272 -8.92 -9.62 -1.94
C GLU A 272 -9.60 -10.12 -0.66
N ASP A 273 -10.67 -9.43 -0.27
CA ASP A 273 -11.45 -9.70 0.95
C ASP A 273 -10.62 -9.75 2.24
N THR A 274 -9.47 -9.06 2.22
CA THR A 274 -8.46 -9.06 3.29
C THR A 274 -7.96 -7.63 3.53
N ALA A 275 -7.57 -7.32 4.77
CA ALA A 275 -7.01 -6.04 5.12
C ALA A 275 -5.81 -6.12 6.09
N LEU A 276 -4.89 -5.18 5.92
CA LEU A 276 -3.84 -4.86 6.88
C LEU A 276 -4.32 -3.69 7.77
N VAL A 277 -4.54 -3.97 9.05
CA VAL A 277 -4.93 -2.99 10.06
C VAL A 277 -3.67 -2.43 10.70
N VAL A 278 -3.34 -1.17 10.41
CA VAL A 278 -2.13 -0.49 10.90
C VAL A 278 -2.48 0.44 12.04
N THR A 279 -1.81 0.26 13.17
CA THR A 279 -1.94 1.12 14.36
C THR A 279 -0.63 1.84 14.64
N ASN A 280 -0.71 3.14 14.96
CA ASN A 280 0.44 4.04 15.07
C ASN A 280 1.34 4.09 13.80
N PRO A 281 0.79 4.32 12.59
CA PRO A 281 1.57 4.38 11.36
C PRO A 281 2.67 5.46 11.42
N GLY A 282 3.86 5.11 10.93
CA GLY A 282 5.07 5.92 11.00
C GLY A 282 5.75 5.96 12.38
N ALA A 283 5.19 5.33 13.41
CA ALA A 283 5.73 5.39 14.77
C ALA A 283 6.66 4.20 15.10
N ALA A 284 7.52 4.38 16.12
CA ALA A 284 8.41 3.30 16.59
C ALA A 284 7.66 2.08 17.16
N ASN A 285 6.39 2.26 17.54
CA ASN A 285 5.46 1.23 18.01
C ASN A 285 4.34 0.92 16.99
N GLU A 286 4.62 1.11 15.70
CA GLU A 286 3.72 0.67 14.62
C GLU A 286 3.50 -0.85 14.71
N SER A 287 2.23 -1.25 14.61
CA SER A 287 1.82 -2.65 14.62
C SER A 287 0.76 -2.87 13.55
N ASP A 288 1.04 -3.83 12.68
CA ASP A 288 0.18 -4.21 11.56
C ASP A 288 -0.46 -5.56 11.88
N LYS A 289 -1.77 -5.70 11.66
CA LYS A 289 -2.51 -6.94 11.91
C LYS A 289 -3.34 -7.32 10.69
N VAL A 290 -3.27 -8.59 10.27
CA VAL A 290 -4.09 -9.11 9.18
C VAL A 290 -5.48 -9.50 9.67
N VAL A 291 -6.51 -9.15 8.91
CA VAL A 291 -7.91 -9.56 9.11
C VAL A 291 -8.57 -9.85 7.75
N GLY A 292 -9.58 -10.72 7.70
CA GLY A 292 -10.28 -11.11 6.46
C GLY A 292 -9.97 -12.55 6.01
N SER A 293 -10.22 -12.83 4.73
CA SER A 293 -10.38 -14.20 4.23
C SER A 293 -9.10 -14.85 3.67
N HIS A 294 -8.16 -14.06 3.15
CA HIS A 294 -6.89 -14.52 2.58
C HIS A 294 -5.70 -14.00 3.44
N GLY A 295 -4.72 -13.35 2.83
CA GLY A 295 -3.53 -12.89 3.52
C GLY A 295 -2.93 -11.56 3.02
N VAL A 296 -1.82 -11.22 3.66
CA VAL A 296 -0.96 -10.11 3.29
C VAL A 296 0.44 -10.66 3.08
N SER A 297 0.95 -10.46 1.88
CA SER A 297 2.35 -10.67 1.53
C SER A 297 3.18 -9.51 2.04
N VAL A 298 4.26 -9.79 2.75
CA VAL A 298 5.31 -8.83 3.10
C VAL A 298 6.60 -9.27 2.42
N LEU A 299 7.12 -8.45 1.52
CA LEU A 299 8.38 -8.68 0.81
C LEU A 299 9.46 -7.78 1.40
N ASP A 300 10.55 -8.40 1.86
CA ASP A 300 11.73 -7.76 2.42
C ASP A 300 12.89 -7.89 1.42
N LEU A 301 13.32 -6.73 0.90
CA LEU A 301 14.35 -6.59 -0.12
C LEU A 301 15.69 -6.13 0.47
N ARG A 302 15.84 -6.00 1.80
CA ARG A 302 17.07 -5.46 2.44
C ARG A 302 18.36 -6.18 2.05
N ASN A 303 18.26 -7.47 1.72
CA ASN A 303 19.38 -8.32 1.31
C ASN A 303 19.18 -8.87 -0.11
N ALA A 304 18.22 -8.33 -0.87
CA ALA A 304 17.99 -8.74 -2.24
C ALA A 304 19.14 -8.26 -3.14
N THR A 305 19.50 -9.07 -4.14
CA THR A 305 20.52 -8.72 -5.13
C THR A 305 19.89 -8.66 -6.50
N VAL A 306 19.87 -7.47 -7.11
CA VAL A 306 19.38 -7.28 -8.48
C VAL A 306 20.53 -7.56 -9.46
N GLY A 307 20.21 -8.28 -10.53
CA GLY A 307 21.16 -8.65 -11.58
C GLY A 307 20.45 -8.88 -12.91
N THR A 308 21.07 -9.69 -13.76
CA THR A 308 20.50 -10.06 -15.06
C THR A 308 20.67 -11.55 -15.37
N SER A 309 19.59 -12.20 -15.81
CA SER A 309 19.63 -13.56 -16.39
C SER A 309 19.16 -13.51 -17.84
N ALA A 310 19.85 -14.20 -18.75
CA ALA A 310 19.55 -14.25 -20.19
C ALA A 310 19.33 -12.86 -20.88
N GLY A 311 19.91 -11.79 -20.33
CA GLY A 311 19.74 -10.41 -20.82
C GLY A 311 18.52 -9.66 -20.27
N TYR A 312 17.73 -10.30 -19.40
CA TYR A 312 16.58 -9.72 -18.70
C TYR A 312 16.88 -9.49 -17.21
N TRP A 313 16.03 -8.71 -16.55
CA TRP A 313 16.12 -8.44 -15.12
C TRP A 313 15.99 -9.73 -14.29
N ALA A 314 16.75 -9.83 -13.21
CA ALA A 314 16.64 -10.90 -12.21
C ALA A 314 16.84 -10.34 -10.80
N VAL A 315 16.27 -11.01 -9.80
CA VAL A 315 16.52 -10.72 -8.38
C VAL A 315 16.67 -12.00 -7.57
N ASP A 316 17.70 -12.03 -6.72
CA ASP A 316 17.96 -13.09 -5.76
C ASP A 316 17.64 -12.63 -4.32
N ASN A 317 17.32 -13.58 -3.45
CA ASN A 317 17.25 -13.40 -1.99
C ASN A 317 16.23 -12.34 -1.49
N VAL A 318 15.13 -12.13 -2.22
CA VAL A 318 13.94 -11.46 -1.66
C VAL A 318 13.33 -12.36 -0.58
N ARG A 319 12.95 -11.79 0.57
CA ARG A 319 12.34 -12.57 1.67
C ARG A 319 10.85 -12.31 1.75
N TRP A 320 10.07 -13.37 1.53
CA TRP A 320 8.62 -13.32 1.54
C TRP A 320 8.05 -13.93 2.82
N SER A 321 7.16 -13.17 3.45
CA SER A 321 6.26 -13.65 4.51
C SER A 321 4.83 -13.51 4.01
N TYR A 322 4.01 -14.55 4.18
CA TYR A 322 2.58 -14.52 3.91
C TYR A 322 1.81 -14.71 5.22
N LEU A 323 1.05 -13.70 5.60
CA LEU A 323 0.40 -13.59 6.90
C LEU A 323 -1.11 -13.64 6.71
N THR A 324 -1.82 -14.46 7.47
CA THR A 324 -3.28 -14.64 7.36
C THR A 324 -3.98 -14.11 8.61
N SER A 325 -5.31 -14.00 8.58
CA SER A 325 -6.11 -13.38 9.67
C SER A 325 -5.64 -13.77 11.08
N GLY A 326 -5.46 -12.74 11.92
CA GLY A 326 -4.95 -12.85 13.29
C GLY A 326 -3.43 -12.73 13.44
N ASP A 327 -2.65 -12.83 12.37
CA ASP A 327 -1.20 -12.63 12.39
C ASP A 327 -0.84 -11.15 12.45
N THR A 328 0.38 -10.85 12.91
CA THR A 328 0.91 -9.48 12.97
C THR A 328 2.28 -9.34 12.31
N TYR A 329 2.55 -8.13 11.84
CA TYR A 329 3.87 -7.67 11.42
C TYR A 329 4.26 -6.43 12.23
N THR A 330 5.54 -6.32 12.56
CA THR A 330 6.09 -5.15 13.26
C THR A 330 7.17 -4.50 12.37
N PRO A 331 6.83 -3.39 11.68
CA PRO A 331 7.75 -2.64 10.83
C PRO A 331 9.08 -2.27 11.48
N GLY A 332 9.08 -1.87 12.76
CA GLY A 332 10.31 -1.47 13.46
C GLY A 332 11.32 -2.60 13.68
N THR A 333 10.86 -3.86 13.75
CA THR A 333 11.69 -5.04 14.05
C THR A 333 11.74 -6.07 12.92
N TRP A 334 11.05 -5.80 11.80
CA TRP A 334 10.94 -6.70 10.65
C TRP A 334 10.43 -8.10 11.01
N THR A 335 9.59 -8.19 12.03
CA THR A 335 9.19 -9.47 12.63
C THR A 335 7.73 -9.77 12.32
N SER A 336 7.49 -10.94 11.73
CA SER A 336 6.16 -11.57 11.66
C SER A 336 5.90 -12.41 12.90
N THR A 337 4.70 -12.32 13.48
CA THR A 337 4.26 -13.20 14.57
C THR A 337 2.88 -13.79 14.29
N SER A 338 2.62 -14.97 14.85
CA SER A 338 1.34 -15.67 14.73
C SER A 338 0.99 -16.33 16.05
N ALA A 339 -0.30 -16.30 16.41
CA ALA A 339 -0.85 -17.10 17.50
C ALA A 339 -1.23 -18.53 17.05
N LYS A 340 -1.17 -18.82 15.74
CA LYS A 340 -1.39 -20.16 15.19
C LYS A 340 -0.24 -21.08 15.64
N PRO A 341 -0.47 -22.38 15.87
CA PRO A 341 0.61 -23.32 16.18
C PRO A 341 1.72 -23.33 15.13
N ALA A 342 2.98 -23.43 15.59
CA ALA A 342 4.13 -23.59 14.70
C ALA A 342 3.99 -24.87 13.87
N TYR A 343 4.30 -24.79 12.58
CA TYR A 343 4.04 -25.85 11.61
C TYR A 343 5.33 -26.27 10.89
N ALA A 344 5.68 -27.54 11.05
CA ALA A 344 6.83 -28.17 10.41
C ALA A 344 6.47 -29.63 10.07
N PRO A 345 5.83 -29.89 8.91
CA PRO A 345 5.49 -31.25 8.50
C PRO A 345 6.76 -32.06 8.20
N SER A 346 6.71 -33.37 8.42
CA SER A 346 7.82 -34.31 8.15
C SER A 346 7.60 -35.22 6.92
N GLY A 347 6.39 -35.20 6.37
CA GLY A 347 5.97 -35.97 5.19
C GLY A 347 5.50 -35.06 4.06
N GLY A 348 5.27 -35.66 2.89
CA GLY A 348 4.92 -34.95 1.66
C GLY A 348 6.14 -34.39 0.93
N THR A 349 6.05 -34.40 -0.39
CA THR A 349 6.95 -33.74 -1.36
C THR A 349 6.10 -32.82 -2.21
N VAL A 350 6.69 -31.76 -2.75
CA VAL A 350 6.02 -30.96 -3.79
C VAL A 350 5.87 -31.77 -5.08
N GLY A 351 4.89 -31.40 -5.89
CA GLY A 351 4.57 -32.00 -7.18
C GLY A 351 5.47 -31.52 -8.32
N SER A 352 4.88 -31.47 -9.52
CA SER A 352 5.54 -30.89 -10.71
C SER A 352 5.68 -29.38 -10.61
N ARG A 353 6.56 -28.81 -11.45
CA ARG A 353 6.68 -27.36 -11.69
C ARG A 353 5.31 -26.74 -11.96
N TRP A 354 5.06 -25.58 -11.35
CA TRP A 354 3.86 -24.78 -11.63
C TRP A 354 3.99 -24.01 -12.95
N THR A 355 2.89 -23.80 -13.64
CA THR A 355 2.79 -22.87 -14.77
C THR A 355 1.95 -21.67 -14.38
N ASP A 356 2.08 -20.57 -15.12
CA ASP A 356 1.26 -19.37 -14.88
C ASP A 356 1.38 -18.89 -13.42
N VAL A 357 2.63 -18.76 -12.93
CA VAL A 357 2.91 -18.45 -11.52
C VAL A 357 2.44 -17.05 -11.13
N PHE A 358 2.33 -16.14 -12.09
CA PHE A 358 1.86 -14.76 -11.93
C PHE A 358 0.40 -14.54 -12.36
N SER A 359 -0.43 -15.59 -12.44
CA SER A 359 -1.89 -15.46 -12.64
C SER A 359 -2.26 -14.54 -13.82
N SER A 360 -1.64 -14.78 -14.98
CA SER A 360 -1.66 -13.88 -16.13
C SER A 360 -3.07 -13.68 -16.69
N PRO A 361 -3.48 -12.44 -17.00
CA PRO A 361 -4.75 -12.18 -17.68
C PRO A 361 -4.81 -12.74 -19.11
N ASP A 362 -3.65 -13.00 -19.74
CA ASP A 362 -3.56 -13.63 -21.07
C ASP A 362 -3.71 -15.16 -21.03
N SER A 363 -3.74 -15.75 -19.82
CA SER A 363 -3.98 -17.18 -19.61
C SER A 363 -5.42 -17.54 -20.03
N PRO A 364 -5.64 -18.59 -20.86
CA PRO A 364 -6.99 -19.00 -21.28
C PRO A 364 -7.81 -19.64 -20.14
N THR A 365 -7.22 -19.76 -18.96
CA THR A 365 -7.77 -20.37 -17.76
C THR A 365 -7.47 -19.46 -16.57
N ASP A 366 -8.50 -18.89 -15.96
CA ASP A 366 -8.34 -18.08 -14.74
C ASP A 366 -7.69 -18.93 -13.64
N HIS A 367 -6.57 -18.41 -13.14
CA HIS A 367 -5.76 -19.02 -12.11
C HIS A 367 -5.38 -17.97 -11.05
N ALA A 368 -6.35 -17.44 -10.31
CA ALA A 368 -6.05 -16.61 -9.15
C ALA A 368 -5.16 -17.33 -8.10
N TYR A 369 -4.34 -16.57 -7.35
CA TYR A 369 -3.54 -17.03 -6.19
C TYR A 369 -2.44 -18.06 -6.51
N ARG A 370 -1.84 -18.05 -7.69
CA ARG A 370 -0.90 -19.11 -8.14
C ARG A 370 0.36 -19.21 -7.29
N MET A 371 1.11 -18.11 -7.15
CA MET A 371 2.35 -18.11 -6.38
C MET A 371 2.11 -18.42 -4.89
N VAL A 372 1.02 -17.90 -4.29
CA VAL A 372 0.60 -18.24 -2.91
C VAL A 372 0.24 -19.71 -2.76
N THR A 373 -0.44 -20.31 -3.74
CA THR A 373 -0.79 -21.74 -3.71
C THR A 373 0.45 -22.61 -3.82
N MET A 374 1.38 -22.26 -4.71
CA MET A 374 2.69 -22.91 -4.85
C MET A 374 3.52 -22.81 -3.55
N ALA A 375 3.57 -21.63 -2.92
CA ALA A 375 4.23 -21.44 -1.63
C ALA A 375 3.57 -22.27 -0.52
N THR A 376 2.24 -22.38 -0.53
CA THR A 376 1.47 -23.16 0.43
C THR A 376 1.69 -24.66 0.24
N GLU A 377 1.80 -25.15 -1.00
CA GLU A 377 2.22 -26.53 -1.30
C GLU A 377 3.60 -26.81 -0.69
N LEU A 378 4.58 -25.94 -0.96
CA LEU A 378 5.92 -26.05 -0.39
C LEU A 378 5.89 -26.06 1.14
N VAL A 379 5.14 -25.17 1.79
CA VAL A 379 4.97 -25.15 3.26
C VAL A 379 4.42 -26.48 3.80
N ASN A 380 3.50 -27.13 3.07
CA ASN A 380 2.94 -28.43 3.45
C ASN A 380 3.85 -29.64 3.14
N ALA A 381 4.81 -29.51 2.22
CA ALA A 381 5.73 -30.58 1.83
C ALA A 381 6.96 -30.67 2.76
N GLY A 382 6.91 -31.56 3.75
CA GLY A 382 7.96 -31.73 4.76
C GLY A 382 9.31 -32.24 4.24
N ARG A 383 9.34 -32.91 3.08
CA ARG A 383 10.55 -33.47 2.46
C ARG A 383 11.12 -32.60 1.33
N SER A 384 10.48 -31.46 1.05
CA SER A 384 10.92 -30.50 0.03
C SER A 384 11.33 -29.19 0.68
N THR A 385 12.53 -28.72 0.34
CA THR A 385 13.06 -27.40 0.73
C THR A 385 12.88 -26.35 -0.36
N THR A 386 12.60 -26.76 -1.59
CA THR A 386 12.39 -25.90 -2.76
C THR A 386 11.12 -26.25 -3.52
N GLN A 387 10.54 -25.27 -4.22
CA GLN A 387 9.50 -25.41 -5.24
C GLN A 387 9.61 -24.25 -6.22
N TYR A 388 9.16 -24.45 -7.46
CA TYR A 388 9.36 -23.50 -8.55
C TYR A 388 8.20 -23.51 -9.55
N GLY A 389 8.02 -22.37 -10.21
CA GLY A 389 6.95 -22.15 -11.18
C GLY A 389 7.33 -21.12 -12.22
N ILE A 390 6.86 -21.31 -13.44
CA ILE A 390 7.11 -20.42 -14.58
C ILE A 390 5.92 -19.50 -14.88
N SER A 391 6.19 -18.35 -15.48
CA SER A 391 5.19 -17.47 -16.07
C SER A 391 4.39 -18.18 -17.19
N TYR A 392 3.27 -17.60 -17.59
CA TYR A 392 2.46 -18.13 -18.70
C TYR A 392 3.13 -17.82 -20.06
N GLU A 393 3.73 -16.64 -20.14
CA GLU A 393 4.37 -16.06 -21.30
C GLU A 393 5.71 -16.73 -21.61
N SER A 394 6.13 -16.65 -22.88
CA SER A 394 7.32 -17.34 -23.40
C SER A 394 8.38 -16.43 -24.03
N GLY A 395 8.19 -15.11 -23.99
CA GLY A 395 9.07 -14.14 -24.66
C GLY A 395 9.60 -13.01 -23.75
N PRO A 396 10.24 -13.28 -22.60
CA PRO A 396 10.75 -14.58 -22.13
C PRO A 396 9.77 -15.30 -21.21
N THR A 397 10.11 -16.53 -20.81
CA THR A 397 9.55 -17.16 -19.61
C THR A 397 10.35 -16.74 -18.38
N PHE A 398 9.68 -16.21 -17.36
CA PHE A 398 10.27 -16.02 -16.05
C PHE A 398 10.00 -17.24 -15.16
N GLU A 399 10.96 -17.62 -14.32
CA GLU A 399 10.82 -18.63 -13.27
C GLU A 399 10.89 -17.94 -11.90
N ALA A 400 10.07 -18.44 -10.97
CA ALA A 400 9.98 -18.00 -9.59
C ALA A 400 10.34 -19.16 -8.65
N ASP A 401 11.56 -19.16 -8.12
CA ASP A 401 12.05 -20.17 -7.18
C ASP A 401 11.75 -19.78 -5.74
N LEU A 402 11.17 -20.71 -4.99
CA LEU A 402 10.85 -20.58 -3.58
C LEU A 402 11.68 -21.56 -2.74
N THR A 403 12.41 -21.06 -1.74
CA THR A 403 13.29 -21.86 -0.88
C THR A 403 13.02 -21.63 0.60
N LYS A 404 12.86 -22.73 1.37
CA LYS A 404 12.86 -22.76 2.84
C LYS A 404 14.28 -22.54 3.39
N GLY A 405 14.76 -21.31 3.26
CA GLY A 405 16.11 -20.91 3.67
C GLY A 405 16.25 -20.63 5.18
N THR A 406 17.42 -20.14 5.57
CA THR A 406 17.69 -19.66 6.94
C THR A 406 16.65 -18.65 7.38
N GLY A 407 16.11 -18.83 8.60
CA GLY A 407 15.09 -17.95 9.18
C GLY A 407 13.65 -18.26 8.78
N TYR A 408 13.42 -19.23 7.88
CA TYR A 408 12.08 -19.69 7.50
C TYR A 408 11.29 -20.18 8.73
N LYS A 409 10.02 -19.78 8.79
CA LYS A 409 9.04 -20.23 9.80
C LYS A 409 7.70 -20.44 9.11
N ALA A 410 6.90 -21.36 9.63
CA ALA A 410 5.50 -21.51 9.24
C ALA A 410 4.61 -21.78 10.45
N TRP A 411 3.33 -21.44 10.30
CA TRP A 411 2.29 -21.65 11.29
C TRP A 411 1.01 -22.09 10.59
N LYS A 412 0.19 -22.91 11.26
CA LYS A 412 -1.03 -23.46 10.65
C LYS A 412 -2.13 -23.67 11.68
N SER A 413 -3.35 -23.30 11.32
CA SER A 413 -4.57 -23.59 12.09
C SER A 413 -5.71 -23.94 11.14
N GLY A 414 -6.15 -25.20 11.14
CA GLY A 414 -7.10 -25.70 10.15
C GLY A 414 -6.53 -25.59 8.72
N SER A 415 -7.28 -24.95 7.83
CA SER A 415 -6.85 -24.61 6.46
C SER A 415 -5.92 -23.39 6.39
N ALA A 416 -5.96 -22.47 7.36
CA ALA A 416 -5.16 -21.25 7.33
C ALA A 416 -3.67 -21.57 7.55
N VAL A 417 -2.84 -21.23 6.55
CA VAL A 417 -1.39 -21.40 6.55
C VAL A 417 -0.74 -20.02 6.46
N SER A 418 0.26 -19.79 7.31
CA SER A 418 1.09 -18.59 7.29
C SER A 418 2.55 -18.99 7.26
N PHE A 419 3.41 -18.17 6.65
CA PHE A 419 4.85 -18.37 6.66
C PHE A 419 5.62 -17.05 6.72
N ALA A 420 6.88 -17.14 7.14
CA ALA A 420 7.80 -16.02 7.15
C ALA A 420 9.17 -16.42 6.58
N ASN A 421 9.82 -15.47 5.91
CA ASN A 421 11.19 -15.58 5.38
C ASN A 421 11.42 -16.72 4.38
N LEU A 422 10.40 -17.09 3.60
CA LEU A 422 10.61 -17.89 2.39
C LEU A 422 11.49 -17.09 1.43
N THR A 423 12.51 -17.72 0.85
CA THR A 423 13.43 -17.01 -0.07
C THR A 423 12.87 -17.11 -1.48
N THR A 424 12.70 -15.98 -2.14
CA THR A 424 12.20 -15.87 -3.50
C THR A 424 13.32 -15.40 -4.42
N HIS A 425 13.48 -16.08 -5.56
CA HIS A 425 14.37 -15.68 -6.65
C HIS A 425 13.53 -15.59 -7.93
N LEU A 426 13.66 -14.50 -8.70
CA LEU A 426 12.96 -14.29 -9.96
C LEU A 426 13.97 -14.07 -11.08
N TYR A 427 13.90 -14.86 -12.16
CA TYR A 427 14.85 -14.81 -13.27
C TYR A 427 14.23 -15.37 -14.55
N VAL A 428 14.91 -15.25 -15.70
CA VAL A 428 14.51 -15.91 -16.94
C VAL A 428 15.05 -17.34 -17.02
N TYR A 429 14.15 -18.27 -17.34
CA TYR A 429 14.37 -19.71 -17.52
C TYR A 429 15.12 -20.05 -18.83
#